data_AF-A0A0M2V1I3-F1
#
_entry.id   AF-A0A0M2V1I3-F1
#
_cell.length_a   1.000
_cell.length_b   1.000
_cell.length_c   1.000
_cell.angle_alpha   90.00
_cell.angle_beta   90.00
_cell.angle_gamma   90.00
#
_symmetry.space_group_name_H-M   'P 1'
#
loop_
_entity.id
_entity.type
_entity.pdbx_description
1 polymer ?
#
loop_
_entity_poly.entity_id
_entity_poly.type
_entity_poly.pdbx_seq_one_letter_code
_entity_poly.pdbx_strand_id
1 'polypeptide(L)' 'MSFAKILQLIGIILALNALYFGIAQDSMKTEVLLLFLGGMIFYVGRMFEKRR' A
#
# COMPACT_ATOMS: atom_id res chain seq x y z
N MET A 1 -8.83 2.56 17.23
CA MET A 1 -8.16 2.68 15.90
C MET A 1 -9.22 2.45 14.83
N SER A 2 -9.45 3.40 13.91
CA SER A 2 -10.50 3.27 12.89
C SER A 2 -10.09 2.26 11.80
N PHE A 3 -11.05 1.50 11.26
CA PHE A 3 -10.81 0.56 10.14
C PHE A 3 -10.11 1.26 8.95
N ALA A 4 -10.48 2.51 8.67
CA ALA A 4 -9.83 3.33 7.66
C ALA A 4 -8.32 3.51 7.90
N LYS A 5 -7.90 3.73 9.15
CA LYS A 5 -6.48 3.85 9.52
C LYS A 5 -5.74 2.53 9.40
N ILE A 6 -6.42 1.40 9.65
CA ILE A 6 -5.84 0.06 9.45
C ILE A 6 -5.55 -0.17 7.97
N LEU A 7 -6.49 0.15 7.07
CA LEU A 7 -6.26 0.06 5.63
C LEU A 7 -5.11 0.95 5.16
N GLN A 8 -5.06 2.19 5.64
CA GLN A 8 -3.95 3.10 5.29
C GLN A 8 -2.60 2.53 5.73
N LEU A 9 -2.51 1.95 6.93
CA LEU A 9 -1.31 1.29 7.43
C LEU A 9 -0.90 0.10 6.57
N ILE A 10 -1.86 -0.75 6.19
CA ILE A 10 -1.61 -1.90 5.31
C ILE A 10 -1.07 -1.42 3.95
N GLY A 11 -1.65 -0.36 3.37
CA GLY A 11 -1.18 0.22 2.12
C GLY A 11 0.26 0.74 2.20
N ILE A 12 0.62 1.39 3.31
CA ILE A 12 2.00 1.85 3.56
C ILE A 12 2.97 0.67 3.67
N ILE A 13 2.61 -0.38 4.41
CA ILE A 13 3.44 -1.59 4.57
C ILE A 13 3.68 -2.26 3.21
N LEU A 14 2.65 -2.33 2.37
CA LEU A 14 2.76 -2.85 1.01
C LEU A 14 3.69 -2.02 0.13
N ALA A 15 3.61 -0.69 0.21
CA ALA A 15 4.53 0.19 -0.51
C ALA A 15 5.99 0.01 -0.06
N LEU A 16 6.23 -0.15 1.25
CA LEU A 16 7.56 -0.43 1.78
C LEU A 16 8.10 -1.78 1.31
N ASN A 17 7.25 -2.82 1.29
CA ASN A 17 7.62 -4.11 0.73
C ASN A 17 7.93 -4.01 -0.78
N ALA A 18 7.17 -3.21 -1.52
CA ALA A 18 7.42 -3.00 -2.94
C ALA A 18 8.83 -2.43 -3.17
N LEU A 19 9.21 -1.41 -2.39
CA LEU A 19 10.56 -0.82 -2.44
C LEU A 19 11.64 -1.84 -2.07
N TYR A 20 11.38 -2.70 -1.07
CA TYR A 20 12.29 -3.79 -0.74
C TYR A 20 12.48 -4.75 -1.91
N PHE A 21 11.41 -5.15 -2.60
CA PHE A 21 11.50 -6.04 -3.78
C PHE A 21 12.22 -5.38 -4.96
N GLY A 22 11.99 -4.08 -5.18
CA GLY A 22 12.70 -3.31 -6.21
C GLY A 22 14.21 -3.27 -5.96
N ILE A 23 14.61 -2.98 -4.72
CA ILE A 23 16.02 -2.83 -4.35
C ILE A 23 16.74 -4.17 -4.15
N ALA A 24 16.10 -5.12 -3.45
CA ALA A 24 16.76 -6.36 -3.01
C ALA A 24 16.63 -7.51 -4.00
N GLN A 25 15.59 -7.51 -4.85
CA GLN A 25 15.38 -8.58 -5.84
C GLN A 25 15.48 -8.11 -7.29
N ASP A 26 15.72 -6.82 -7.55
CA ASP A 26 15.81 -6.22 -8.89
C ASP A 26 14.57 -6.54 -9.77
N SER A 27 13.43 -6.88 -9.14
CA SER A 27 12.22 -7.29 -9.83
C SER A 27 11.25 -6.12 -9.96
N MET A 28 11.45 -5.31 -11.00
CA MET A 28 10.56 -4.18 -11.33
C MET A 28 9.09 -4.62 -11.48
N LYS A 29 8.83 -5.83 -11.99
CA LYS A 29 7.46 -6.34 -12.17
C LYS A 29 6.74 -6.51 -10.82
N THR A 30 7.45 -7.04 -9.82
CA THR A 30 6.91 -7.27 -8.49
C THR A 30 6.78 -5.96 -7.72
N GLU A 31 7.76 -5.07 -7.85
CA GLU A 31 7.72 -3.71 -7.28
C GLU A 31 6.49 -2.94 -7.75
N VAL A 32 6.28 -2.82 -9.07
CA VAL A 32 5.17 -2.04 -9.63
C VAL A 32 3.82 -2.61 -9.20
N LEU A 33 3.69 -3.94 -9.18
CA LEU A 33 2.46 -4.61 -8.73
C LEU A 33 2.16 -4.30 -7.25
N LEU A 34 3.16 -4.40 -6.37
CA LEU A 34 3.00 -4.16 -4.94
C LEU A 34 2.76 -2.67 -4.63
N LEU A 35 3.44 -1.76 -5.35
CA LEU A 35 3.18 -0.31 -5.25
C LEU A 35 1.74 0.01 -5.66
N PHE A 36 1.25 -0.59 -6.76
CA PHE A 36 -0.11 -0.38 -7.22
C PHE A 36 -1.14 -0.89 -6.20
N LEU A 37 -0.96 -2.10 -5.68
CA LEU A 37 -1.81 -2.68 -4.63
C LEU A 37 -1.78 -1.85 -3.33
N GLY A 38 -0.59 -1.44 -2.89
CA GLY A 38 -0.41 -0.58 -1.71
C GLY A 38 -1.13 0.76 -1.86
N GLY A 39 -0.99 1.41 -3.02
CA GLY A 39 -1.66 2.65 -3.36
C GLY A 39 -3.19 2.51 -3.40
N MET A 40 -3.70 1.44 -4.02
CA MET A 40 -5.14 1.14 -4.05
C MET A 40 -5.71 0.94 -2.64
N ILE A 41 -5.07 0.11 -1.81
CA ILE A 41 -5.53 -0.17 -0.44
C ILE A 41 -5.49 1.10 0.42
N PHE A 42 -4.43 1.90 0.30
CA PHE A 42 -4.32 3.19 0.99
C PHE A 42 -5.44 4.15 0.57
N TYR A 43 -5.69 4.28 -0.73
CA TYR A 43 -6.73 5.16 -1.27
C TYR A 43 -8.13 4.74 -0.82
N VAL A 44 -8.43 3.44 -0.83
CA VAL A 44 -9.69 2.89 -0.31
C VAL A 44 -9.82 3.22 1.18
N GLY A 45 -8.77 3.03 1.98
CA GLY A 45 -8.75 3.44 3.39
C GLY A 45 -9.06 4.93 3.58
N ARG A 46 -8.49 5.80 2.74
CA ARG A 46 -8.75 7.25 2.76
C ARG A 46 -10.18 7.62 2.34
N MET A 47 -10.76 6.90 1.39
CA MET A 47 -12.18 7.07 1.02
C MET A 47 -13.13 6.72 2.17
N PHE A 48 -12.83 5.65 2.92
CA PHE A 48 -13.62 5.26 4.11
C PHE A 48 -13.47 6.25 5.27
N GLU A 49 -12.30 6.88 5.44
CA GLU A 49 -12.12 7.94 6.43
C GLU A 49 -12.96 9.18 6.10
N LYS A 50 -13.03 9.56 4.83
CA LYS A 50 -13.75 10.76 4.38
C LYS A 50 -15.28 10.67 4.48
N ARG A 51 -15.83 9.45 4.61
CA ARG A 51 -17.27 9.20 4.70
C ARG A 51 -17.79 9.12 6.15
N ARG A 52 -16.91 9.24 7.15
CA ARG A 52 -17.24 9.15 8.58
C ARG A 52 -16.93 10.46 9.28
#